data_AF-A0A934UUC1-F1
#
_entry.id   AF-A0A934UUC1-F1
#
_cell.length_a   1.000
_cell.length_b   1.000
_cell.length_c   1.000
_cell.angle_alpha   90.00
_cell.angle_beta   90.00
_cell.angle_gamma   90.00
#
_symmetry.space_group_name_H-M   'P 1'
#
loop_
_entity.id
_entity.type
_entity.pdbx_description
1 polymer ?
#
loop_
_entity_poly.entity_id
_entity_poly.type
_entity_poly.pdbx_seq_one_letter_code
_entity_poly.pdbx_strand_id
1 'polypeptide(L)'
;MEWIGIITGVLGSLVAVGGLILSWRKARHDEEDGISTSERESRRDTIADRDAFIDQYQEDMRDIRSRMSSVEGELDIERAWNRMLVDHIYRQLPPPPPSRPTRT
;
A
#
# COMPACT_ATOMS: atom_id res chain seq x y z
N MET A 1 -16.22 -2.89 11.75
CA MET A 1 -16.73 -2.04 10.65
C MET A 1 -15.60 -1.34 9.87
N GLU A 2 -14.35 -1.84 9.87
CA GLU A 2 -13.21 -1.15 9.25
C GLU A 2 -12.90 -1.57 7.79
N TRP A 3 -13.48 -2.69 7.32
CA TRP A 3 -13.22 -3.23 5.98
C TRP A 3 -13.80 -2.38 4.84
N ILE A 4 -14.83 -1.57 5.11
CA ILE A 4 -15.52 -0.77 4.08
C ILE A 4 -14.65 0.40 3.60
N GLY A 5 -13.77 0.94 4.45
CA GLY A 5 -12.87 2.05 4.07
C GLY A 5 -11.79 1.63 3.08
N ILE A 6 -11.27 0.41 3.20
CA ILE A 6 -10.19 -0.11 2.34
C ILE A 6 -10.69 -0.33 0.91
N ILE A 7 -11.88 -0.93 0.77
CA ILE A 7 -12.47 -1.22 -0.55
C ILE A 7 -12.76 0.08 -1.32
N THR A 8 -13.24 1.11 -0.61
CA THR A 8 -13.56 2.42 -1.22
C THR A 8 -12.30 3.17 -1.67
N GLY A 9 -11.20 3.07 -0.92
CA GLY A 9 -9.92 3.70 -1.29
C GLY A 9 -9.26 3.07 -2.52
N VAL A 10 -9.32 1.74 -2.65
CA VAL A 10 -8.75 1.01 -3.79
C VAL A 10 -9.50 1.31 -5.10
N LEU A 11 -10.84 1.37 -5.04
CA LEU A 11 -11.67 1.68 -6.20
C LEU A 11 -11.50 3.14 -6.67
N GLY A 12 -11.33 4.10 -5.75
CA GLY A 12 -11.06 5.49 -6.11
C GLY A 12 -9.72 5.68 -6.85
N SER A 13 -8.68 4.94 -6.45
CA SER A 13 -7.36 5.00 -7.08
C SER A 13 -7.38 4.51 -8.54
N LEU A 14 -8.12 3.44 -8.83
CA LEU A 14 -8.18 2.86 -10.19
C LEU A 14 -8.85 3.80 -11.21
N VAL A 15 -9.85 4.59 -10.80
CA VAL A 15 -10.54 5.54 -11.70
C VAL A 15 -9.63 6.72 -12.07
N ALA A 16 -8.80 7.20 -11.15
CA ALA A 16 -7.83 8.26 -11.42
C ALA A 16 -6.77 7.83 -12.44
N VAL A 17 -6.29 6.59 -12.33
CA VAL A 17 -5.32 6.00 -13.29
C VAL A 17 -5.93 5.88 -14.69
N GLY A 18 -7.20 5.46 -14.79
CA GLY A 18 -7.91 5.35 -16.08
C GLY A 18 -8.15 6.70 -16.78
N GLY A 19 -8.46 7.75 -16.02
CA GLY A 19 -8.64 9.11 -16.55
C GLY A 19 -7.36 9.71 -17.14
N LEU A 20 -6.22 9.47 -16.49
CA LEU A 20 -4.90 9.85 -16.99
C LEU A 20 -4.62 9.18 -18.34
N ILE A 21 -4.78 7.86 -18.46
CA ILE A 21 -4.45 7.14 -19.71
C ILE A 21 -5.23 7.66 -20.93
N LEU A 22 -6.48 8.08 -20.73
CA LEU A 22 -7.31 8.64 -21.82
C LEU A 22 -6.87 10.06 -22.24
N SER A 23 -6.36 10.89 -21.32
CA SER A 23 -5.85 12.22 -21.66
C SER A 23 -4.56 12.13 -22.48
N TRP A 24 -3.67 11.18 -22.17
CA TRP A 24 -2.44 10.90 -22.94
C TRP A 24 -2.73 10.53 -24.41
N ARG A 25 -3.82 9.79 -24.67
CA ARG A 25 -4.21 9.41 -26.05
C ARG A 25 -4.75 10.59 -26.86
N LYS A 26 -5.41 11.56 -26.21
CA LYS A 26 -5.97 12.72 -26.90
C LYS A 26 -4.91 13.79 -27.20
N ALA A 27 -3.93 13.98 -26.31
CA ALA A 27 -2.84 14.94 -26.51
C ALA A 27 -1.94 14.60 -27.72
N ARG A 28 -1.69 13.30 -27.97
CA ARG A 28 -0.86 12.83 -29.09
C ARG A 28 -1.39 13.12 -30.50
N HIS A 29 -2.66 13.51 -30.65
CA HIS A 29 -3.26 13.72 -31.98
C HIS A 29 -3.17 15.18 -32.45
N ASP A 30 -2.84 16.14 -31.57
CA ASP A 30 -2.77 17.58 -31.89
C ASP A 30 -1.32 18.09 -32.12
N GLU A 31 -0.31 17.21 -32.06
CA GLU A 31 1.11 17.57 -31.96
C GLU A 31 1.89 17.26 -33.25
N GLU A 32 1.49 17.80 -34.40
CA GLU A 32 2.25 17.66 -35.67
C GLU A 32 2.99 18.94 -36.12
N ASP A 33 2.77 20.12 -35.51
CA ASP A 33 3.29 21.40 -36.05
C ASP A 33 4.39 22.13 -35.23
N GLY A 34 4.84 21.62 -34.07
CA GLY A 34 5.69 22.38 -33.12
C GLY A 34 7.01 21.73 -32.67
N ILE A 35 7.61 20.86 -33.49
CA ILE A 35 8.30 19.64 -33.03
C ILE A 35 9.69 19.82 -32.37
N SER A 36 10.56 20.76 -32.73
CA SER A 36 11.98 20.62 -32.32
C SER A 36 12.36 21.11 -30.92
N THR A 37 11.76 22.18 -30.41
CA THR A 37 11.96 22.68 -29.04
C THR A 37 10.97 22.07 -28.06
N SER A 38 9.72 21.85 -28.48
CA SER A 38 8.71 21.15 -27.67
C SER A 38 9.12 19.72 -27.39
N GLU A 39 9.75 18.99 -28.33
CA GLU A 39 10.19 17.61 -28.08
C GLU A 39 11.23 17.51 -26.95
N ARG A 40 12.14 18.49 -26.80
CA ARG A 40 13.12 18.47 -25.71
C ARG A 40 12.48 18.79 -24.36
N GLU A 41 11.56 19.73 -24.32
CA GLU A 41 10.80 20.06 -23.10
C GLU A 41 9.85 18.92 -22.73
N SER A 42 9.09 18.38 -23.69
CA SER A 42 8.20 17.22 -23.56
C SER A 42 8.94 15.96 -23.09
N ARG A 43 10.15 15.69 -23.62
CA ARG A 43 11.00 14.59 -23.12
C ARG A 43 11.48 14.85 -21.69
N ARG A 44 11.80 16.08 -21.33
CA ARG A 44 12.24 16.43 -19.97
C ARG A 44 11.10 16.30 -18.96
N ASP A 45 9.90 16.76 -19.33
CA ASP A 45 8.68 16.64 -18.55
C ASP A 45 8.31 15.17 -18.34
N THR A 46 8.39 14.36 -19.40
CA THR A 46 8.18 12.91 -19.33
C THR A 46 9.18 12.22 -18.38
N ILE A 47 10.43 12.70 -18.30
CA ILE A 47 11.43 12.14 -17.38
C ILE A 47 11.11 12.56 -15.93
N ALA A 48 10.77 13.82 -15.69
CA ALA A 48 10.38 14.30 -14.37
C ALA A 48 9.13 13.58 -13.84
N ASP A 49 8.14 13.35 -14.69
CA ASP A 49 6.93 12.59 -14.35
C ASP A 49 7.23 11.12 -14.03
N ARG A 50 8.18 10.52 -14.75
CA ARG A 50 8.63 9.14 -14.48
C ARG A 50 9.37 9.05 -13.16
N ASP A 51 10.23 10.01 -12.85
CA ASP A 51 10.97 10.04 -11.58
C ASP A 51 10.00 10.23 -10.40
N ALA A 52 9.02 11.15 -10.53
CA ALA A 52 7.97 11.33 -9.53
C ALA A 52 7.12 10.07 -9.33
N PHE A 53 6.79 9.34 -10.40
CA PHE A 53 6.09 8.07 -10.32
C PHE A 53 6.91 7.00 -9.60
N ILE A 54 8.22 6.91 -9.89
CA ILE A 54 9.12 5.95 -9.24
C ILE A 54 9.24 6.27 -7.75
N ASP A 55 9.37 7.54 -7.38
CA ASP A 55 9.47 7.97 -5.99
C ASP A 55 8.19 7.63 -5.21
N GLN A 56 7.02 7.91 -5.78
CA GLN A 56 5.73 7.54 -5.18
C GLN A 56 5.62 6.02 -5.00
N TYR A 57 5.99 5.25 -6.02
CA TYR A 57 5.92 3.79 -5.95
C TYR A 57 6.87 3.20 -4.89
N GLN A 58 8.06 3.81 -4.72
CA GLN A 58 8.98 3.42 -3.66
C GLN A 58 8.43 3.75 -2.28
N GLU A 59 7.77 4.90 -2.11
CA GLU A 59 7.10 5.27 -0.86
C GLU A 59 5.97 4.28 -0.52
N ASP A 60 5.10 3.97 -1.48
CA ASP A 60 4.02 3.02 -1.31
C ASP A 60 4.54 1.63 -0.90
N MET A 61 5.63 1.16 -1.52
CA MET A 61 6.25 -0.12 -1.16
C MET A 61 6.86 -0.11 0.25
N ARG A 62 7.40 1.03 0.70
CA ARG A 62 7.88 1.18 2.09
C ARG A 62 6.72 1.13 3.07
N ASP A 63 5.61 1.80 2.78
CA ASP A 63 4.41 1.77 3.62
C ASP A 63 3.83 0.34 3.72
N ILE A 64 3.64 -0.33 2.57
CA ILE A 64 3.14 -1.70 2.52
C ILE A 64 4.03 -2.63 3.36
N ARG A 65 5.36 -2.54 3.21
CA ARG A 65 6.30 -3.35 3.98
C ARG A 65 6.22 -3.07 5.48
N SER A 66 6.10 -1.80 5.87
CA SER A 66 5.93 -1.39 7.26
C SER A 66 4.66 -1.99 7.87
N ARG A 67 3.54 -1.87 7.15
CA ARG A 67 2.24 -2.43 7.57
C ARG A 67 2.28 -3.95 7.69
N MET A 68 2.92 -4.63 6.74
CA MET A 68 3.06 -6.09 6.76
C MET A 68 3.91 -6.55 7.95
N SER A 69 5.04 -5.90 8.22
CA SER A 69 5.88 -6.17 9.41
C SER A 69 5.13 -5.92 10.73
N SER A 70 4.26 -4.91 10.76
CA SER A 70 3.40 -4.67 11.92
C SER A 70 2.45 -5.83 12.17
N VAL A 71 1.74 -6.28 11.12
CA VAL A 71 0.77 -7.38 11.16
C VAL A 71 1.44 -8.71 11.51
N GLU A 72 2.59 -9.02 10.92
CA GLU A 72 3.35 -10.23 11.23
C GLU A 72 3.75 -10.28 12.71
N GLY A 73 4.23 -9.16 13.26
CA GLY A 73 4.56 -9.07 14.68
C GLY A 73 3.34 -9.26 15.58
N GLU A 74 2.17 -8.77 15.19
CA GLU A 74 0.94 -8.98 15.94
C GLU A 74 0.47 -10.44 15.88
N LEU A 75 0.55 -11.09 14.71
CA LEU A 75 0.21 -12.50 14.55
C LEU A 75 1.10 -13.42 15.40
N ASP A 76 2.38 -13.09 15.55
CA ASP A 76 3.28 -13.88 16.39
C ASP A 76 2.94 -13.76 17.88
N ILE A 77 2.56 -12.56 18.34
CA ILE A 77 2.04 -12.35 19.70
C ILE A 77 0.75 -13.15 19.91
N GLU A 78 -0.19 -13.09 18.98
CA GLU A 78 -1.45 -13.84 19.04
C GLU A 78 -1.23 -15.36 19.07
N ARG A 79 -0.34 -15.87 18.22
CA ARG A 79 0.01 -17.31 18.19
C ARG A 79 0.63 -17.76 19.50
N ALA A 80 1.53 -16.96 20.07
CA ALA A 80 2.16 -17.26 21.35
C ALA A 80 1.11 -17.27 22.48
N TRP A 81 0.24 -16.25 22.52
CA TRP A 81 -0.81 -16.16 23.51
C TRP A 81 -1.81 -17.31 23.41
N ASN A 82 -2.24 -17.66 22.20
CA ASN A 82 -3.13 -18.79 21.97
C ASN A 82 -2.52 -20.11 22.46
N ARG A 83 -1.23 -20.37 22.19
CA ARG A 83 -0.54 -21.54 22.74
C ARG A 83 -0.55 -21.57 24.27
N MET A 84 -0.32 -20.44 24.94
CA MET A 84 -0.39 -20.35 26.40
C MET A 84 -1.80 -20.61 26.94
N LEU A 85 -2.83 -20.06 26.29
CA LEU A 85 -4.22 -20.30 26.67
C LEU A 85 -4.61 -21.77 26.50
N VAL A 86 -4.21 -22.38 25.38
CA VAL A 86 -4.43 -23.81 25.12
C VAL A 86 -3.75 -24.66 26.19
N ASP A 87 -2.48 -24.41 26.51
CA ASP A 87 -1.76 -25.11 27.58
C ASP A 87 -2.44 -24.93 28.95
N HIS A 88 -2.88 -23.71 29.28
CA HIS A 88 -3.61 -23.41 30.52
C HIS A 88 -4.91 -24.22 30.64
N ILE A 89 -5.68 -24.32 29.55
CA ILE A 89 -6.92 -25.11 29.49
C ILE A 89 -6.62 -26.60 29.63
N TYR A 90 -5.64 -27.13 28.89
CA TYR A 90 -5.29 -28.56 28.95
C TYR A 90 -4.78 -28.99 30.33
N ARG A 91 -4.04 -28.11 31.02
CA ARG A 91 -3.55 -28.35 32.38
C ARG A 91 -4.59 -28.09 33.46
N GLN A 92 -5.79 -27.60 33.10
CA GLN A 92 -6.86 -27.27 34.03
C GLN A 92 -6.39 -26.34 35.16
N LEU A 93 -5.54 -25.38 34.83
CA LEU A 93 -5.04 -24.41 35.79
C LEU A 93 -6.20 -23.56 36.33
N PRO A 94 -6.16 -23.15 37.62
CA PRO A 94 -7.20 -22.29 38.17
C PRO A 94 -7.19 -20.93 37.45
N PRO A 95 -8.36 -20.29 37.29
CA PRO A 95 -8.44 -18.94 36.74
C PRO A 95 -7.70 -17.95 37.67
N PRO A 96 -7.20 -16.81 37.12
CA PRO A 96 -7.41 -16.32 35.76
C PRO A 96 -6.44 -16.90 34.72
N PRO A 97 -6.80 -16.87 33.41
CA PRO A 97 -5.90 -17.24 32.34
C PRO A 97 -4.69 -16.29 32.22
N PRO A 98 -3.59 -16.73 31.59
CA PRO A 98 -2.42 -15.90 31.37
C PRO A 98 -2.73 -14.67 30.50
N SER A 99 -2.16 -13.53 30.87
CA SER A 99 -2.30 -12.26 30.16
C SER A 99 -1.67 -12.29 28.77
N ARG A 100 -2.23 -11.51 27.82
CA ARG A 100 -1.66 -11.32 26.48
C ARG A 100 -0.27 -10.68 26.60
N PRO A 101 0.77 -11.24 25.93
CA PRO A 101 2.08 -10.60 25.86
C PRO A 101 1.99 -9.25 25.15
N THR A 102 2.78 -8.27 25.59
CA THR A 102 2.91 -6.97 24.91
C THR A 102 4.17 -6.94 24.06
N ARG A 103 4.14 -6.19 22.95
CA ARG A 103 5.31 -5.91 22.13
C ARG A 103 6.28 -5.05 22.98
N THR A 104 7.49 -5.55 23.23
CA THR A 104 8.59 -4.83 23.89
C THR A 104 9.35 -3.97 22.90
#